data_AF-A0A3G8M1R4-F1
#
_entry.id   AF-A0A3G8M1R4-F1
#
_cell.length_a   1.000
_cell.length_b   1.000
_cell.length_c   1.000
_cell.angle_alpha   90.00
_cell.angle_beta   90.00
_cell.angle_gamma   90.00
#
_symmetry.space_group_name_H-M   'P 1'
#
loop_
_entity.id
_entity.type
_entity.pdbx_description
1 polymer ?
#
loop_
_entity_poly.entity_id
_entity_poly.type
_entity_poly.pdbx_seq_one_letter_code
_entity_poly.pdbx_strand_id
1 'polypeptide(L)'
;MTVAEIENDTLAARAQARQQLADAIAAVDVARDRLAEAKRAVQLADDRCIDLRNNVDAFKERLALMKSRTGAADSVVAALARGELLELERSPAQRVQEDINALEHELEAVRQARQTAKDEVERRKSAVGLAEMRTRRMAAAVLRTSGATERLLHGLLDLERQVVERRLGLRFLLAQDAIPASEKATVERLLSATALPTSADRGDFFGWSRHPTTSAWADALALLERDPDARLPD
;
A
#
# COMPACT_ATOMS: atom_id res chain seq x y z
N MET A 1 -28.57 -21.59 -24.44
CA MET A 1 -27.86 -20.43 -23.89
C MET A 1 -27.97 -19.27 -24.86
N THR A 2 -28.70 -18.23 -24.47
CA THR A 2 -28.88 -17.01 -25.26
C THR A 2 -27.82 -15.97 -24.90
N VAL A 3 -27.56 -15.00 -25.80
CA VAL A 3 -26.59 -13.91 -25.58
C VAL A 3 -26.90 -13.12 -24.29
N ALA A 4 -28.18 -12.95 -23.95
CA ALA A 4 -28.62 -12.28 -22.73
C ALA A 4 -28.30 -13.06 -21.44
N GLU A 5 -28.27 -14.40 -21.49
CA GLU A 5 -27.87 -15.25 -20.35
C GLU A 5 -26.36 -15.12 -20.11
N ILE A 6 -25.55 -15.10 -21.17
CA ILE A 6 -24.10 -14.91 -21.08
C ILE A 6 -23.75 -13.51 -20.54
N GLU A 7 -24.45 -12.46 -20.99
CA GLU A 7 -24.24 -11.10 -20.49
C GLU A 7 -24.60 -10.96 -19.00
N ASN A 8 -25.72 -11.53 -18.56
CA ASN A 8 -26.11 -11.52 -17.14
C ASN A 8 -25.10 -12.26 -16.26
N ASP A 9 -24.59 -13.40 -16.71
CA ASP A 9 -23.58 -14.18 -15.97
C ASP A 9 -22.26 -13.39 -15.81
N THR A 10 -21.85 -12.63 -16.83
CA THR A 10 -20.63 -11.81 -16.76
C THR A 10 -20.80 -10.58 -15.85
N LEU A 11 -21.98 -9.96 -15.82
CA LEU A 11 -22.28 -8.84 -14.93
C LEU A 11 -22.37 -9.29 -13.47
N ALA A 12 -23.01 -10.43 -13.21
CA ALA A 12 -23.07 -11.03 -11.89
C ALA A 12 -21.67 -11.41 -11.37
N ALA A 13 -20.84 -12.04 -12.20
CA ALA A 13 -19.45 -12.37 -11.85
C ALA A 13 -18.61 -11.13 -11.53
N ARG A 14 -18.77 -10.03 -12.29
CA ARG A 14 -18.10 -8.75 -12.01
C ARG A 14 -18.58 -8.13 -10.69
N ALA A 15 -19.87 -8.16 -10.41
CA ALA A 15 -20.43 -7.66 -9.15
C ALA A 15 -19.91 -8.46 -7.96
N GLN A 16 -19.88 -9.79 -8.07
CA GLN A 16 -19.34 -10.68 -7.04
C GLN A 16 -17.85 -10.42 -6.78
N ALA A 17 -17.03 -10.27 -7.83
CA ALA A 17 -15.60 -9.98 -7.68
C ALA A 17 -15.35 -8.63 -6.99
N ARG A 18 -16.17 -7.61 -7.29
CA ARG A 18 -16.11 -6.30 -6.64
C ARG A 18 -16.52 -6.37 -5.17
N GLN A 19 -17.57 -7.13 -4.85
CA GLN A 19 -17.99 -7.35 -3.47
C GLN A 19 -16.89 -8.05 -2.67
N GLN A 20 -16.31 -9.12 -3.21
CA GLN A 20 -15.20 -9.84 -2.55
C GLN A 20 -13.98 -8.95 -2.32
N LEU A 21 -13.70 -8.01 -3.24
CA LEU A 21 -12.64 -7.01 -3.04
C LEU A 21 -13.00 -6.03 -1.93
N ALA A 22 -14.24 -5.53 -1.89
CA ALA A 22 -14.70 -4.62 -0.83
C ALA A 22 -14.62 -5.29 0.55
N ASP A 23 -15.07 -6.54 0.67
CA ASP A 23 -15.00 -7.32 1.91
C ASP A 23 -13.54 -7.55 2.35
N ALA A 24 -12.64 -7.80 1.39
CA ALA A 24 -11.21 -7.97 1.68
C ALA A 24 -10.57 -6.68 2.19
N ILE A 25 -10.93 -5.52 1.64
CA ILE A 25 -10.46 -4.20 2.10
C ILE A 25 -10.95 -3.95 3.53
N ALA A 26 -12.25 -4.16 3.79
CA ALA A 26 -12.81 -4.01 5.13
C ALA A 26 -12.11 -4.93 6.16
N ALA A 27 -11.77 -6.17 5.75
CA ALA A 27 -11.02 -7.09 6.61
C ALA A 27 -9.60 -6.60 6.93
N VAL A 28 -8.93 -5.89 6.01
CA VAL A 28 -7.62 -5.27 6.27
C VAL A 28 -7.76 -4.15 7.30
N ASP A 29 -8.78 -3.31 7.18
CA ASP A 29 -9.00 -2.20 8.11
C ASP A 29 -9.27 -2.73 9.53
N VAL A 30 -10.15 -3.74 9.68
CA VAL A 30 -10.38 -4.41 10.97
C VAL A 30 -9.09 -5.03 11.53
N ALA A 31 -8.25 -5.62 10.68
CA ALA A 31 -6.97 -6.19 11.13
C ALA A 31 -5.99 -5.09 11.62
N ARG A 32 -5.98 -3.93 10.96
CA ARG A 32 -5.17 -2.77 11.37
C ARG A 32 -5.65 -2.17 12.68
N ASP A 33 -6.96 -2.06 12.87
CA ASP A 33 -7.55 -1.58 14.13
C ASP A 33 -7.17 -2.50 15.29
N ARG A 34 -7.32 -3.82 15.10
CA ARG A 34 -6.88 -4.82 16.10
C ARG A 34 -5.38 -4.72 16.38
N LEU A 35 -4.54 -4.49 15.37
CA LEU A 35 -3.11 -4.29 15.59
C LEU A 35 -2.84 -3.02 16.42
N ALA A 36 -3.56 -1.93 16.15
CA ALA A 36 -3.45 -0.68 16.91
C ALA A 36 -3.86 -0.87 18.37
N GLU A 37 -4.95 -1.60 18.64
CA GLU A 37 -5.38 -1.96 20.00
C GLU A 37 -4.31 -2.75 20.75
N ALA A 38 -3.71 -3.76 20.13
CA ALA A 38 -2.66 -4.55 20.75
C ALA A 38 -1.42 -3.71 21.08
N LYS A 39 -1.04 -2.77 20.19
CA LYS A 39 0.05 -1.83 20.46
C LYS A 39 -0.26 -0.91 21.65
N ARG A 40 -1.50 -0.41 21.76
CA ARG A 40 -1.94 0.40 22.91
C ARG A 40 -1.89 -0.41 24.21
N ALA A 41 -2.30 -1.68 24.19
CA ALA A 41 -2.23 -2.57 25.34
C ALA A 41 -0.78 -2.79 25.81
N VAL A 42 0.17 -2.96 24.88
CA VAL A 42 1.61 -3.03 25.20
C VAL A 42 2.09 -1.73 25.84
N GLN A 43 1.71 -0.58 25.28
CA GLN A 43 2.11 0.72 25.83
C GLN A 43 1.59 0.93 27.26
N LEU A 44 0.32 0.61 27.51
CA LEU A 44 -0.25 0.65 28.87
C LEU A 44 0.47 -0.29 29.84
N ALA A 45 0.87 -1.48 29.40
CA ALA A 45 1.65 -2.40 30.23
C ALA A 45 3.07 -1.89 30.51
N ASP A 46 3.69 -1.18 29.55
CA ASP A 46 5.00 -0.55 29.72
C ASP A 46 4.93 0.58 30.75
N ASP A 47 3.94 1.45 30.64
CA ASP A 47 3.71 2.55 31.59
C ASP A 47 3.47 2.00 33.00
N ARG A 48 2.63 0.97 33.14
CA ARG A 48 2.37 0.31 34.43
C ARG A 48 3.62 -0.35 35.02
N CYS A 49 4.48 -0.95 34.19
CA CYS A 49 5.75 -1.51 34.64
C CYS A 49 6.68 -0.43 35.22
N ILE A 50 6.71 0.77 34.60
CA ILE A 50 7.52 1.90 35.06
C ILE A 50 6.98 2.39 36.42
N ASP A 51 5.68 2.59 36.54
CA ASP A 51 5.05 3.04 37.79
C ASP A 51 5.30 2.07 38.94
N LEU A 52 5.09 0.77 38.72
CA LEU A 52 5.35 -0.26 39.73
C LEU A 52 6.82 -0.30 40.14
N ARG A 53 7.74 -0.13 39.18
CA ARG A 53 9.18 -0.11 39.47
C ARG A 53 9.56 1.11 40.32
N ASN A 54 9.06 2.29 39.98
CA ASN A 54 9.29 3.51 40.75
C ASN A 54 8.76 3.37 42.18
N ASN A 55 7.61 2.71 42.37
CA ASN A 55 7.06 2.43 43.68
C ASN A 55 7.95 1.46 44.48
N VAL A 56 8.39 0.35 43.87
CA VAL A 56 9.32 -0.60 44.50
C VAL A 56 10.61 0.09 44.93
N ASP A 57 11.19 0.93 44.06
CA ASP A 57 12.43 1.66 44.37
C ASP A 57 12.20 2.65 45.53
N ALA A 58 11.09 3.39 45.55
CA ALA A 58 10.73 4.28 46.65
C ALA A 58 10.52 3.54 47.99
N PHE A 59 9.88 2.36 47.98
CA PHE A 59 9.74 1.53 49.19
C PHE A 59 11.08 0.97 49.66
N LYS A 60 11.98 0.59 48.74
CA LYS A 60 13.35 0.14 49.07
C LYS A 60 14.18 1.25 49.71
N GLU A 61 14.09 2.47 49.19
CA GLU A 61 14.73 3.65 49.79
C GLU A 61 14.18 3.93 51.20
N ARG A 62 12.85 3.87 51.37
CA ARG A 62 12.21 4.05 52.68
C ARG A 62 12.65 2.98 53.69
N LEU A 63 12.76 1.72 53.25
CA LEU A 63 13.26 0.62 54.06
C LEU A 63 14.73 0.83 54.46
N ALA A 64 15.57 1.30 53.55
CA ALA A 64 16.97 1.63 53.82
C ALA A 64 17.11 2.76 54.85
N LEU A 65 16.32 3.83 54.72
CA LEU A 65 16.27 4.95 55.67
C LEU A 65 15.77 4.53 57.06
N MET A 66 14.80 3.60 57.12
CA MET A 66 14.35 3.03 58.39
C MET A 66 15.45 2.22 59.06
N LYS A 67 16.14 1.34 58.32
CA LYS A 67 17.26 0.55 58.82
C LYS A 67 18.41 1.41 59.33
N SER A 68 18.72 2.53 58.67
CA SER A 68 19.77 3.46 59.10
C SER A 68 19.37 4.31 60.32
N ARG A 69 18.07 4.58 60.52
CA ARG A 69 17.56 5.31 61.70
C ARG A 69 17.37 4.42 62.92
N THR A 70 17.09 3.14 62.75
CA THR A 70 17.14 2.13 63.82
C THR A 70 18.59 1.74 64.13
N GLY A 71 19.38 2.69 64.64
CA GLY A 71 20.50 2.37 65.53
C GLY A 71 19.92 1.83 66.84
N ALA A 72 19.48 0.58 66.81
CA ALA A 72 18.56 -0.04 67.77
C ALA A 72 19.19 -0.42 69.13
N ALA A 73 20.38 0.07 69.47
CA ALA A 73 20.98 -0.19 70.78
C ALA A 73 20.32 0.65 71.88
N ASP A 74 20.08 1.94 71.63
CA ASP A 74 19.62 2.85 72.69
C ASP A 74 18.10 2.82 72.93
N SER A 75 17.27 2.51 71.92
CA SER A 75 15.80 2.52 72.08
C SER A 75 15.24 1.26 72.73
N VAL A 76 15.83 0.09 72.45
CA VAL A 76 15.41 -1.20 73.03
C VAL A 76 15.82 -1.28 74.50
N VAL A 77 17.02 -0.82 74.85
CA VAL A 77 17.48 -0.71 76.24
C VAL A 77 16.63 0.29 77.03
N ALA A 78 16.27 1.43 76.43
CA ALA A 78 15.41 2.43 77.07
C ALA A 78 13.94 1.98 77.23
N ALA A 79 13.42 1.11 76.37
CA ALA A 79 12.07 0.54 76.49
C ALA A 79 12.02 -0.58 77.54
N LEU A 80 13.03 -1.45 77.57
CA LEU A 80 13.21 -2.47 78.62
C LEU A 80 13.37 -1.84 80.01
N ALA A 81 14.13 -0.75 80.11
CA ALA A 81 14.30 0.00 81.37
C ALA A 81 13.01 0.65 81.88
N ARG A 82 11.98 0.84 81.02
CA ARG A 82 10.68 1.44 81.36
C ARG A 82 9.57 0.42 81.62
N GLY A 83 9.84 -0.88 81.46
CA GLY A 83 8.86 -1.94 81.75
C GLY A 83 7.70 -2.01 80.75
N GLU A 84 7.84 -1.42 79.56
CA GLU A 84 6.81 -1.45 78.52
C GLU A 84 6.76 -2.84 77.86
N LEU A 85 5.56 -3.43 77.77
CA LEU A 85 5.31 -4.65 77.02
C LEU A 85 5.63 -4.40 75.54
N LEU A 86 6.67 -5.05 75.02
CA LEU A 86 6.96 -5.09 73.59
C LEU A 86 5.85 -5.92 72.92
N GLU A 87 4.75 -5.27 72.55
CA GLU A 87 3.76 -5.89 71.69
C GLU A 87 4.45 -6.32 70.39
N LEU A 88 4.27 -7.60 70.01
CA LEU A 88 4.67 -8.20 68.75
C LEU A 88 3.84 -7.63 67.59
N GLU A 89 3.65 -6.31 67.53
CA GLU A 89 3.24 -5.68 66.29
C GLU A 89 4.37 -5.89 65.28
N ARG A 90 4.05 -6.51 64.13
CA ARG A 90 5.01 -6.68 63.02
C ARG A 90 5.78 -5.38 62.85
N SER A 91 7.11 -5.47 62.89
CA SER A 91 7.93 -4.27 62.86
C SER A 91 7.59 -3.46 61.59
N PRO A 92 7.60 -2.13 61.62
CA PRO A 92 7.32 -1.30 60.45
C PRO A 92 8.16 -1.70 59.22
N ALA A 93 9.38 -2.21 59.45
CA ALA A 93 10.26 -2.76 58.42
C ALA A 93 9.75 -4.07 57.80
N GLN A 94 9.13 -4.97 58.59
CA GLN A 94 8.51 -6.19 58.08
C GLN A 94 7.28 -5.88 57.20
N ARG A 95 6.44 -4.92 57.61
CA ARG A 95 5.28 -4.49 56.79
C ARG A 95 5.72 -3.93 55.43
N VAL A 96 6.72 -3.04 55.42
CA VAL A 96 7.30 -2.50 54.18
C VAL A 96 7.93 -3.60 53.31
N GLN A 97 8.54 -4.62 53.91
CA GLN A 97 9.07 -5.75 53.15
C GLN A 97 7.98 -6.62 52.52
N GLU A 98 6.85 -6.83 53.21
CA GLU A 98 5.68 -7.51 52.66
C GLU A 98 5.09 -6.72 51.48
N ASP A 99 4.99 -5.39 51.59
CA ASP A 99 4.53 -4.51 50.51
C ASP A 99 5.47 -4.54 49.29
N ILE A 100 6.79 -4.55 49.49
CA ILE A 100 7.78 -4.71 48.42
C ILE A 100 7.58 -6.05 47.70
N ASN A 101 7.45 -7.15 48.45
CA ASN A 101 7.26 -8.47 47.85
C ASN A 101 5.95 -8.54 47.05
N ALA A 102 4.87 -7.92 47.54
CA ALA A 102 3.60 -7.85 46.83
C ALA A 102 3.70 -7.05 45.52
N LEU A 103 4.38 -5.90 45.54
CA LEU A 103 4.62 -5.08 44.35
C LEU A 103 5.56 -5.77 43.35
N GLU A 104 6.57 -6.51 43.81
CA GLU A 104 7.44 -7.30 42.94
C GLU A 104 6.68 -8.44 42.26
N HIS A 105 5.74 -9.09 42.96
CA HIS A 105 4.83 -10.08 42.35
C HIS A 105 3.89 -9.45 41.31
N GLU A 106 3.29 -8.29 41.61
CA GLU A 106 2.44 -7.57 40.64
C GLU A 106 3.26 -7.17 39.40
N LEU A 107 4.47 -6.67 39.60
CA LEU A 107 5.37 -6.26 38.52
C LEU A 107 5.76 -7.44 37.63
N GLU A 108 5.99 -8.62 38.20
CA GLU A 108 6.24 -9.83 37.41
C GLU A 108 5.01 -10.28 36.61
N ALA A 109 3.81 -10.19 37.20
CA ALA A 109 2.56 -10.46 36.49
C ALA A 109 2.34 -9.50 35.30
N VAL A 110 2.63 -8.20 35.49
CA VAL A 110 2.52 -7.19 34.42
C VAL A 110 3.57 -7.44 33.34
N ARG A 111 4.79 -7.88 33.69
CA ARG A 111 5.82 -8.27 32.69
C ARG A 111 5.37 -9.46 31.84
N GLN A 112 4.75 -10.47 32.44
CA GLN A 112 4.21 -11.62 31.70
C GLN A 112 3.05 -11.20 30.79
N ALA A 113 2.15 -10.34 31.27
CA ALA A 113 1.08 -9.78 30.47
C ALA A 113 1.62 -8.94 29.29
N ARG A 114 2.64 -8.12 29.53
CA ARG A 114 3.36 -7.35 28.50
C ARG A 114 3.94 -8.27 27.43
N GLN A 115 4.61 -9.35 27.82
CA GLN A 115 5.20 -10.28 26.86
C GLN A 115 4.11 -10.94 26.01
N THR A 116 3.02 -11.38 26.62
CA THR A 116 1.88 -11.95 25.91
C THR A 116 1.27 -10.94 24.92
N ALA A 117 1.15 -9.68 25.31
CA ALA A 117 0.67 -8.60 24.44
C ALA A 117 1.63 -8.32 23.26
N LYS A 118 2.95 -8.41 23.48
CA LYS A 118 3.95 -8.29 22.41
C LYS A 118 3.86 -9.45 21.42
N ASP A 119 3.71 -10.67 21.90
CA ASP A 119 3.54 -11.84 21.04
C ASP A 119 2.26 -11.71 20.19
N GLU A 120 1.20 -11.18 20.79
CA GLU A 120 -0.06 -10.88 20.09
C GLU A 120 0.08 -9.77 19.04
N VAL A 121 0.92 -8.75 19.28
CA VAL A 121 1.26 -7.74 18.26
C VAL A 121 1.90 -8.39 17.04
N GLU A 122 2.85 -9.31 17.22
CA GLU A 122 3.49 -10.01 16.10
C GLU A 122 2.51 -10.91 15.33
N ARG A 123 1.63 -11.63 16.06
CA ARG A 123 0.55 -12.39 15.42
C ARG A 123 -0.37 -11.50 14.61
N ARG A 124 -0.76 -10.33 15.13
CA ARG A 124 -1.64 -9.37 14.41
C ARG A 124 -0.94 -8.73 13.21
N LYS A 125 0.36 -8.47 13.27
CA LYS A 125 1.14 -8.00 12.11
C LYS A 125 1.09 -9.02 10.96
N SER A 126 1.30 -10.30 11.27
CA SER A 126 1.24 -11.34 10.23
C SER A 126 -0.17 -11.48 9.65
N ALA A 127 -1.22 -11.35 10.47
CA ALA A 127 -2.61 -11.33 10.01
C ALA A 127 -2.91 -10.15 9.05
N VAL A 128 -2.42 -8.94 9.35
CA VAL A 128 -2.52 -7.79 8.43
C VAL A 128 -1.80 -8.11 7.11
N GLY A 129 -0.59 -8.65 7.15
CA GLY A 129 0.16 -9.02 5.94
C GLY A 129 -0.59 -10.04 5.06
N LEU A 130 -1.21 -11.05 5.67
CA LEU A 130 -2.05 -12.03 4.96
C LEU A 130 -3.30 -11.38 4.33
N ALA A 131 -3.97 -10.48 5.07
CA ALA A 131 -5.14 -9.76 4.58
C ALA A 131 -4.81 -8.83 3.40
N GLU A 132 -3.67 -8.13 3.46
CA GLU A 132 -3.18 -7.30 2.37
C GLU A 132 -2.83 -8.13 1.14
N MET A 133 -2.17 -9.29 1.32
CA MET A 133 -1.88 -10.20 0.20
C MET A 133 -3.18 -10.70 -0.47
N ARG A 134 -4.20 -11.06 0.33
CA ARG A 134 -5.51 -11.48 -0.18
C ARG A 134 -6.19 -10.35 -0.98
N THR A 135 -6.14 -9.12 -0.47
CA THR A 135 -6.68 -7.93 -1.15
C THR A 135 -6.01 -7.71 -2.51
N ARG A 136 -4.68 -7.81 -2.59
CA ARG A 136 -3.95 -7.70 -3.88
C ARG A 136 -4.39 -8.77 -4.88
N ARG A 137 -4.59 -10.02 -4.43
CA ARG A 137 -5.09 -11.11 -5.29
C ARG A 137 -6.50 -10.83 -5.80
N MET A 138 -7.39 -10.34 -4.94
CA MET A 138 -8.76 -9.97 -5.33
C MET A 138 -8.79 -8.78 -6.28
N ALA A 139 -7.93 -7.78 -6.08
CA ALA A 139 -7.80 -6.63 -6.99
C ALA A 139 -7.38 -7.09 -8.41
N ALA A 140 -6.43 -8.03 -8.50
CA ALA A 140 -6.03 -8.62 -9.78
C ALA A 140 -7.17 -9.40 -10.46
N ALA A 141 -8.09 -10.01 -9.70
CA ALA A 141 -9.26 -10.69 -10.24
C ALA A 141 -10.31 -9.69 -10.78
N VAL A 142 -10.54 -8.58 -10.06
CA VAL A 142 -11.40 -7.48 -10.53
C VAL A 142 -10.84 -6.85 -11.79
N LEU A 143 -9.53 -6.59 -11.85
CA LEU A 143 -8.90 -6.02 -13.05
C LEU A 143 -9.06 -6.94 -14.27
N ARG A 144 -8.84 -8.25 -14.11
CA ARG A 144 -9.05 -9.25 -15.17
C ARG A 144 -10.50 -9.30 -15.67
N THR A 145 -11.47 -9.21 -14.77
CA THR A 145 -12.91 -9.30 -15.12
C THR A 145 -13.51 -7.98 -15.61
N SER A 146 -12.84 -6.84 -15.35
CA SER A 146 -13.33 -5.49 -15.69
C SER A 146 -13.28 -5.11 -17.17
N GLY A 147 -12.67 -5.94 -18.03
CA GLY A 147 -12.42 -5.61 -19.44
C GLY A 147 -11.44 -4.45 -19.63
N ALA A 148 -10.74 -4.01 -18.57
CA ALA A 148 -9.76 -2.92 -18.69
C ALA A 148 -8.60 -3.29 -19.63
N THR A 149 -8.10 -4.53 -19.53
CA THR A 149 -7.04 -5.03 -20.42
C THR A 149 -7.50 -5.08 -21.87
N GLU A 150 -8.73 -5.51 -22.11
CA GLU A 150 -9.34 -5.58 -23.44
C GLU A 150 -9.53 -4.17 -24.04
N ARG A 151 -10.04 -3.21 -23.25
CA ARG A 151 -10.13 -1.80 -23.67
C ARG A 151 -8.77 -1.19 -23.97
N LEU A 152 -7.76 -1.48 -23.16
CA LEU A 152 -6.39 -1.01 -23.41
C LEU A 152 -5.82 -1.63 -24.69
N LEU A 153 -6.06 -2.92 -24.92
CA LEU A 153 -5.59 -3.62 -26.11
C LEU A 153 -6.27 -3.12 -27.38
N HIS A 154 -7.60 -2.94 -27.37
CA HIS A 154 -8.31 -2.34 -28.50
C HIS A 154 -7.90 -0.88 -28.72
N GLY A 155 -7.74 -0.09 -27.66
CA GLY A 155 -7.24 1.28 -27.77
C GLY A 155 -5.83 1.36 -28.36
N LEU A 156 -4.97 0.38 -28.08
CA LEU A 156 -3.64 0.28 -28.71
C LEU A 156 -3.72 -0.02 -30.21
N LEU A 157 -4.61 -0.93 -30.63
CA LEU A 157 -4.81 -1.23 -32.05
C LEU A 157 -5.36 -0.02 -32.83
N ASP A 158 -6.29 0.74 -32.23
CA ASP A 158 -6.82 1.96 -32.84
C ASP A 158 -5.75 3.04 -32.97
N LEU A 159 -4.89 3.20 -31.95
CA LEU A 159 -3.75 4.11 -32.00
C LEU A 159 -2.73 3.69 -33.05
N GLU A 160 -2.41 2.40 -33.15
CA GLU A 160 -1.53 1.86 -34.17
C GLU A 160 -2.07 2.17 -35.58
N ARG A 161 -3.37 1.92 -35.80
CA ARG A 161 -4.04 2.25 -37.07
C ARG A 161 -3.94 3.75 -37.40
N GLN A 162 -4.22 4.62 -36.44
CA GLN A 162 -4.11 6.08 -36.65
C GLN A 162 -2.68 6.51 -36.95
N VAL A 163 -1.68 5.91 -36.30
CA VAL A 163 -0.26 6.17 -36.56
C VAL A 163 0.11 5.73 -37.97
N VAL A 164 -0.34 4.56 -38.42
CA VAL A 164 -0.13 4.07 -39.78
C VAL A 164 -0.78 5.00 -40.80
N GLU A 165 -2.06 5.36 -40.61
CA GLU A 165 -2.79 6.26 -41.52
C GLU A 165 -2.11 7.63 -41.65
N ARG A 166 -1.67 8.24 -40.53
CA ARG A 166 -0.95 9.53 -40.54
C ARG A 166 0.43 9.41 -41.20
N ARG A 167 1.16 8.32 -40.97
CA ARG A 167 2.47 8.07 -41.61
C ARG A 167 2.33 7.87 -43.12
N LEU A 168 1.29 7.18 -43.57
CA LEU A 168 0.97 7.04 -45.00
C LEU A 168 0.63 8.40 -45.62
N GLY A 169 -0.16 9.23 -44.94
CA GLY A 169 -0.43 10.61 -45.37
C GLY A 169 0.84 11.46 -45.48
N LEU A 170 1.72 11.42 -44.47
CA LEU A 170 3.01 12.11 -44.52
C LEU A 170 3.91 11.61 -45.65
N ARG A 171 3.93 10.30 -45.91
CA ARG A 171 4.67 9.73 -47.04
C ARG A 171 4.10 10.18 -48.38
N PHE A 172 2.77 10.26 -48.51
CA PHE A 172 2.11 10.78 -49.69
C PHE A 172 2.47 12.26 -49.92
N LEU A 173 2.36 13.10 -48.89
CA LEU A 173 2.74 14.51 -48.97
C LEU A 173 4.23 14.70 -49.31
N LEU A 174 5.12 13.87 -48.75
CA LEU A 174 6.54 13.90 -49.07
C LEU A 174 6.81 13.53 -50.54
N ALA A 175 6.07 12.56 -51.08
CA ALA A 175 6.20 12.15 -52.48
C ALA A 175 5.66 13.21 -53.47
N GLN A 176 4.74 14.06 -53.02
CA GLN A 176 4.20 15.18 -53.79
C GLN A 176 4.94 16.50 -53.55
N ASP A 177 6.07 16.48 -52.82
CA ASP A 177 6.81 17.67 -52.36
C ASP A 177 5.93 18.73 -51.65
N ALA A 178 4.81 18.32 -51.08
CA ALA A 178 3.82 19.17 -50.42
C ALA A 178 4.14 19.44 -48.93
N ILE A 179 5.36 19.12 -48.48
CA ILE A 179 5.81 19.31 -47.10
C ILE A 179 6.64 20.60 -47.01
N PRO A 180 6.34 21.51 -46.07
CA PRO A 180 7.15 22.71 -45.85
C PRO A 180 8.63 22.36 -45.62
N ALA A 181 9.54 23.10 -46.24
CA ALA A 181 10.98 22.85 -46.17
C ALA A 181 11.51 22.79 -44.71
N SER A 182 10.94 23.58 -43.81
CA SER A 182 11.28 23.59 -42.37
C SER A 182 10.91 22.29 -41.63
N GLU A 183 9.92 21.53 -42.12
CA GLU A 183 9.41 20.31 -41.50
C GLU A 183 9.94 19.04 -42.17
N LYS A 184 10.55 19.15 -43.35
CA LYS A 184 10.98 18.02 -44.19
C LYS A 184 11.91 17.05 -43.43
N ALA A 185 12.92 17.56 -42.74
CA ALA A 185 13.84 16.74 -41.94
C ALA A 185 13.15 16.02 -40.77
N THR A 186 12.14 16.65 -40.15
CA THR A 186 11.36 16.06 -39.06
C THR A 186 10.48 14.93 -39.58
N VAL A 187 9.83 15.12 -40.73
CA VAL A 187 9.00 14.10 -41.37
C VAL A 187 9.84 12.92 -41.84
N GLU A 188 10.98 13.16 -42.49
CA GLU A 188 11.92 12.11 -42.90
C GLU A 188 12.43 11.29 -41.70
N ARG A 189 12.69 11.94 -40.56
CA ARG A 189 13.05 11.26 -39.31
C ARG A 189 11.90 10.43 -38.74
N LEU A 190 10.66 10.93 -38.75
CA LEU A 190 9.48 10.20 -38.26
C LEU A 190 9.14 8.98 -39.13
N LEU A 191 9.46 9.05 -40.41
CA LEU A 191 9.29 7.95 -41.36
C LEU A 191 10.41 6.90 -41.22
N SER A 192 11.66 7.32 -40.99
CA SER A 192 12.82 6.41 -40.85
C SER A 192 12.93 5.72 -39.50
N ALA A 193 12.44 6.33 -38.42
CA ALA A 193 12.46 5.73 -37.09
C ALA A 193 11.27 4.77 -36.88
N THR A 194 11.57 3.47 -37.02
CA THR A 194 10.98 2.35 -36.24
C THR A 194 9.51 1.92 -36.40
N ALA A 195 8.76 2.23 -37.46
CA ALA A 195 7.42 1.58 -37.59
C ALA A 195 6.89 1.20 -38.98
N LEU A 196 7.63 1.37 -40.06
CA LEU A 196 7.34 0.80 -41.38
C LEU A 196 8.70 0.67 -42.10
N PRO A 197 8.98 -0.39 -42.88
CA PRO A 197 10.19 -0.41 -43.70
C PRO A 197 10.08 0.68 -44.74
N THR A 198 10.62 1.86 -44.43
CA THR A 198 10.90 2.92 -45.38
C THR A 198 12.29 2.67 -45.95
N SER A 199 12.47 1.56 -46.65
CA SER A 199 13.61 1.46 -47.56
C SER A 199 13.13 1.94 -48.92
N ALA A 200 13.79 2.98 -49.42
CA ALA A 200 13.75 3.37 -50.82
C ALA A 200 14.29 2.25 -51.75
N ASP A 201 14.77 1.13 -51.18
CA ASP A 201 15.17 -0.07 -51.90
C ASP A 201 14.29 -1.27 -51.51
N ARG A 202 13.80 -1.98 -52.54
CA ARG A 202 13.04 -3.25 -52.53
C ARG A 202 11.51 -3.15 -52.41
N GLY A 203 10.91 -2.50 -53.40
CA GLY A 203 9.56 -2.85 -53.89
C GLY A 203 8.41 -2.66 -52.90
N ASP A 204 7.19 -2.69 -53.43
CA ASP A 204 5.96 -2.60 -52.65
C ASP A 204 5.66 -3.92 -51.90
N PHE A 205 6.61 -4.40 -51.09
CA PHE A 205 6.60 -5.75 -50.49
C PHE A 205 5.38 -6.00 -49.58
N PHE A 206 4.77 -4.93 -49.07
CA PHE A 206 3.61 -4.96 -48.19
C PHE A 206 2.36 -4.35 -48.82
N GLY A 207 2.38 -3.97 -50.11
CA GLY A 207 1.22 -3.42 -50.81
C GLY A 207 0.76 -2.05 -50.30
N TRP A 208 1.65 -1.23 -49.73
CA TRP A 208 1.31 0.08 -49.16
C TRP A 208 0.81 1.08 -50.21
N SER A 209 1.26 0.93 -51.47
CA SER A 209 0.71 1.71 -52.59
C SER A 209 -0.76 1.41 -52.85
N ARG A 210 -1.22 0.22 -52.44
CA ARG A 210 -2.61 -0.27 -52.56
C ARG A 210 -3.42 -0.12 -51.27
N HIS A 211 -2.86 0.50 -50.23
CA HIS A 211 -3.57 0.72 -48.97
C HIS A 211 -4.76 1.69 -49.20
N PRO A 212 -5.96 1.43 -48.66
CA PRO A 212 -7.15 2.26 -48.89
C PRO A 212 -6.96 3.75 -48.53
N THR A 213 -6.09 4.04 -47.55
CA THR A 213 -5.73 5.41 -47.18
C THR A 213 -4.95 6.11 -48.29
N THR A 214 -4.04 5.41 -48.97
CA THR A 214 -3.26 5.96 -50.08
C THR A 214 -4.16 6.30 -51.27
N SER A 215 -5.12 5.41 -51.60
CA SER A 215 -6.12 5.71 -52.63
C SER A 215 -7.04 6.86 -52.23
N ALA A 216 -7.47 6.94 -50.96
CA ALA A 216 -8.30 8.05 -50.49
C ALA A 216 -7.59 9.41 -50.59
N TRP A 217 -6.27 9.46 -50.32
CA TRP A 217 -5.47 10.68 -50.51
C TRP A 217 -5.30 11.03 -51.99
N ALA A 218 -5.09 10.04 -52.87
CA ALA A 218 -5.02 10.26 -54.31
C ALA A 218 -6.36 10.76 -54.88
N ASP A 219 -7.49 10.19 -54.42
CA ASP A 219 -8.84 10.61 -54.81
C ASP A 219 -9.14 12.03 -54.31
N ALA A 220 -8.73 12.37 -53.08
CA ALA A 220 -8.86 13.72 -52.54
C ALA A 220 -8.03 14.75 -53.32
N LEU A 221 -6.80 14.40 -53.73
CA LEU A 221 -5.97 15.25 -54.58
C LEU A 221 -6.61 15.44 -55.96
N ALA A 222 -7.07 14.36 -56.60
CA ALA A 222 -7.74 14.42 -57.90
C ALA A 222 -9.05 15.23 -57.86
N LEU A 223 -9.72 15.28 -56.71
CA LEU A 223 -10.91 16.12 -56.49
C LEU A 223 -10.52 17.59 -56.32
N LEU A 224 -9.47 17.89 -55.56
CA LEU A 224 -8.92 19.25 -55.40
C LEU A 224 -8.40 19.83 -56.73
N GLU A 225 -7.70 19.03 -57.54
CA GLU A 225 -7.22 19.46 -58.87
C GLU A 225 -8.33 19.82 -59.85
N ARG A 226 -9.54 19.29 -59.63
CA ARG A 226 -10.73 19.57 -60.45
C ARG A 226 -11.59 20.70 -59.90
N ASP A 227 -11.28 21.18 -58.69
CA ASP A 227 -11.99 22.28 -58.05
C ASP A 227 -11.31 23.61 -58.45
N PRO A 228 -11.97 24.46 -59.25
CA PRO A 228 -11.40 25.73 -59.71
C PRO A 228 -11.18 26.75 -58.59
N ASP A 229 -11.80 26.55 -57.42
CA ASP A 229 -11.66 27.42 -56.25
C ASP A 229 -10.64 26.88 -55.22
N ALA A 230 -10.13 25.65 -55.41
CA ALA A 230 -9.06 25.10 -54.59
C ALA A 230 -7.71 25.70 -55.03
N ARG A 231 -7.36 26.87 -54.48
CA ARG A 231 -6.01 27.43 -54.64
C ARG A 231 -4.98 26.47 -54.07
N LEU A 232 -4.36 25.66 -54.94
CA LEU A 232 -3.09 25.03 -54.63
C LEU A 232 -2.04 26.14 -54.46
N PRO A 233 -1.28 26.16 -53.36
CA PRO A 233 -0.22 27.15 -53.19
C PRO A 233 0.83 26.97 -54.30
N ASP A 234 1.26 28.09 -54.90
CA ASP A 234 2.35 28.16 -55.88
C ASP A 234 3.66 27.56 -55.32
#